data_AF-A0A6B1FAP4-F1
#
_entry.id   AF-A0A6B1FAP4-F1
#
_cell.length_a   1.000
_cell.length_b   1.000
_cell.length_c   1.000
_cell.angle_alpha   90.00
_cell.angle_beta   90.00
_cell.angle_gamma   90.00
#
_symmetry.space_group_name_H-M   'P 1'
#
loop_
_entity.id
_entity.type
_entity.pdbx_description
1 polymer ?
#
loop_
_entity_poly.entity_id
_entity_poly.type
_entity_poly.pdbx_seq_one_letter_code
_entity_poly.pdbx_strand_id
1 'polypeptide(L)'
;MRRCRAACPERAAPVIPREARALTLADAADATGGRVLGDERIAFCRIAPLHDAGPDDLALLADRRYINELEDCEARALLVSDALSGLPGGPRDRVVVRDAHRAMAILLSILHAEPRSRPGVHETAVVHPEASVGATAFVGPGAVIEAHAAVGAGTRVGANCFLGEGVRVGSGCRLFPNVTVYSGSTLGDRVIVHAGACIGVDGFGYVLEDGEHVKVPQVGECVIENDVEIGANCAIDRGSIGKTRIGAGTKLDNLVHIAHNVVIGPRCMVVAQVGIAGSTRIGEGVLLGGQAGLVGHLRIGAGARIGAQAGVISDVAEGQEVSGYPARDHRTYLKAMASLMRLPRILRRLGRLERRLSRQSSRTRGDGE
;
A
#
# COMPACT_ATOMS: atom_id res chain seq x y z
N MET A 1 48.69 9.68 18.86
CA MET A 1 48.29 9.13 17.55
C MET A 1 48.31 7.60 17.63
N ARG A 2 47.18 6.95 17.92
CA ARG A 2 47.00 5.50 17.81
C ARG A 2 45.80 5.27 16.90
N ARG A 3 46.02 4.63 15.74
CA ARG A 3 45.00 4.33 14.75
C ARG A 3 44.13 3.18 15.26
N CYS A 4 42.87 3.46 15.56
CA CYS A 4 41.86 2.43 15.78
C CYS A 4 41.45 1.89 14.41
N ARG A 5 41.82 0.64 14.09
CA ARG A 5 41.28 -0.08 12.93
C ARG A 5 39.88 -0.53 13.30
N ALA A 6 38.85 0.14 12.78
CA ALA A 6 37.49 -0.36 12.83
C ALA A 6 37.41 -1.60 11.94
N ALA A 7 37.17 -2.76 12.55
CA ALA A 7 36.83 -3.97 11.85
C ALA A 7 35.46 -3.77 11.16
N CYS A 8 35.37 -4.23 9.92
CA CYS A 8 34.14 -4.30 9.14
C CYS A 8 33.11 -5.15 9.92
N PRO A 9 31.84 -4.73 10.04
CA PRO A 9 30.84 -5.57 10.69
C PRO A 9 30.62 -6.83 9.83
N GLU A 10 30.77 -7.98 10.47
CA GLU A 10 30.50 -9.29 9.89
C GLU A 10 29.11 -9.31 9.26
N ARG A 11 29.05 -9.80 8.01
CA ARG A 11 27.81 -10.02 7.28
C ARG A 11 26.87 -10.83 8.17
N ALA A 12 25.65 -10.33 8.36
CA ALA A 12 24.61 -10.98 9.14
C ALA A 12 24.52 -12.48 8.81
N ALA A 13 24.48 -13.32 9.84
CA ALA A 13 24.40 -14.76 9.70
C ALA A 13 23.24 -15.15 8.77
N PRO A 14 23.45 -16.09 7.83
CA PRO A 14 22.41 -16.48 6.89
C PRO A 14 21.25 -17.12 7.64
N VAL A 15 20.04 -16.61 7.38
CA VAL A 15 18.79 -17.30 7.66
C VAL A 15 18.92 -18.72 7.11
N ILE A 16 18.71 -19.73 7.96
CA ILE A 16 18.82 -21.16 7.65
C ILE A 16 18.24 -21.43 6.24
N PRO A 17 19.00 -21.98 5.28
CA PRO A 17 18.49 -22.19 3.94
C PRO A 17 17.34 -23.18 3.99
N ARG A 18 16.13 -22.71 3.67
CA ARG A 18 15.05 -23.57 3.17
C ARG A 18 15.61 -24.33 1.95
N GLU A 19 15.20 -25.58 1.74
CA GLU A 19 15.48 -26.27 0.47
C GLU A 19 15.00 -25.37 -0.68
N ALA A 20 15.94 -24.64 -1.30
CA ALA A 20 15.62 -23.65 -2.28
C ALA A 20 15.20 -24.39 -3.55
N ARG A 21 13.96 -24.17 -3.98
CA ARG A 21 13.46 -24.74 -5.22
C ARG A 21 14.23 -24.08 -6.37
N ALA A 22 15.25 -24.75 -6.90
CA ALA A 22 15.99 -24.26 -8.05
C ALA A 22 15.11 -24.36 -9.29
N LEU A 23 15.14 -23.32 -10.13
CA LEU A 23 14.51 -23.28 -11.45
C LEU A 23 15.59 -23.17 -12.51
N THR A 24 15.33 -23.74 -13.69
CA THR A 24 16.14 -23.50 -14.87
C THR A 24 15.64 -22.29 -15.66
N LEU A 25 16.45 -21.75 -16.58
CA LEU A 25 15.97 -20.69 -17.49
C LEU A 25 14.83 -21.18 -18.38
N ALA A 26 14.81 -22.47 -18.73
CA ALA A 26 13.67 -23.10 -19.42
C ALA A 26 12.39 -23.01 -18.57
N ASP A 27 12.44 -23.45 -17.30
CA ASP A 27 11.30 -23.35 -16.38
C ASP A 27 10.81 -21.91 -16.23
N ALA A 28 11.76 -20.95 -16.20
CA ALA A 28 11.43 -19.54 -16.09
C ALA A 28 10.75 -19.01 -17.35
N ALA A 29 11.23 -19.38 -18.54
CA ALA A 29 10.61 -19.01 -19.81
C ALA A 29 9.20 -19.59 -19.92
N ASP A 30 9.01 -20.87 -19.60
CA ASP A 30 7.72 -21.54 -19.62
C ASP A 30 6.71 -20.89 -18.66
N ALA A 31 7.12 -20.61 -17.41
CA ALA A 31 6.26 -20.00 -16.41
C ALA A 31 5.85 -18.56 -16.77
N THR A 32 6.70 -17.84 -17.51
CA THR A 32 6.50 -16.41 -17.82
C THR A 32 6.00 -16.14 -19.23
N GLY A 33 5.91 -17.17 -20.07
CA GLY A 33 5.67 -17.04 -21.51
C GLY A 33 6.81 -16.30 -22.24
N GLY A 34 8.03 -16.39 -21.69
CA GLY A 34 9.23 -15.80 -22.24
C GLY A 34 9.95 -16.72 -23.23
N ARG A 35 11.15 -16.31 -23.65
CA ARG A 35 12.08 -17.12 -24.45
C ARG A 35 13.48 -17.05 -23.88
N VAL A 36 14.23 -18.14 -23.97
CA VAL A 36 15.65 -18.17 -23.56
C VAL A 36 16.55 -17.75 -24.73
N LEU A 37 17.56 -16.94 -24.43
CA LEU A 37 18.75 -16.75 -25.24
C LEU A 37 19.92 -17.37 -24.49
N GLY A 38 20.66 -18.29 -25.11
CA GLY A 38 21.79 -18.97 -24.46
C GLY A 38 21.44 -20.35 -23.90
N ASP A 39 22.08 -20.76 -22.80
CA ASP A 39 21.92 -22.10 -22.19
C ASP A 39 20.70 -22.16 -21.27
N GLU A 40 19.66 -22.86 -21.72
CA GLU A 40 18.39 -23.05 -21.02
C GLU A 40 18.50 -23.84 -19.70
N ARG A 41 19.62 -24.56 -19.51
CA ARG A 41 19.84 -25.44 -18.34
C ARG A 41 20.46 -24.72 -17.16
N ILE A 42 20.82 -23.44 -17.30
CA ILE A 42 21.35 -22.66 -16.19
C ILE A 42 20.29 -22.61 -15.09
N ALA A 43 20.65 -23.14 -13.92
CA ALA A 43 19.81 -23.13 -12.74
C ALA A 43 20.05 -21.85 -11.94
N PHE A 44 18.99 -21.33 -11.33
CA PHE A 44 19.04 -20.24 -10.38
C PHE A 44 18.11 -20.56 -9.20
N CYS A 45 18.46 -20.05 -8.02
CA CYS A 45 17.64 -20.24 -6.82
C CYS A 45 17.01 -18.94 -6.31
N ARG A 46 17.43 -17.78 -6.84
CA ARG A 46 16.96 -16.46 -6.44
C ARG A 46 16.96 -15.49 -7.61
N ILE A 47 16.24 -14.39 -7.46
CA ILE A 47 16.31 -13.22 -8.33
C ILE A 47 16.93 -12.08 -7.54
N ALA A 48 17.86 -11.35 -8.15
CA ALA A 48 18.62 -10.29 -7.49
C ALA A 48 18.77 -9.04 -8.39
N PRO A 49 18.96 -7.84 -7.79
CA PRO A 49 19.34 -6.66 -8.57
C PRO A 49 20.77 -6.82 -9.12
N LEU A 50 21.08 -6.14 -10.23
CA LEU A 50 22.33 -6.31 -10.97
C LEU A 50 23.60 -6.21 -10.10
N HIS A 51 23.65 -5.25 -9.18
CA HIS A 51 24.82 -5.01 -8.32
C HIS A 51 25.00 -6.03 -7.18
N ASP A 52 23.97 -6.80 -6.82
CA ASP A 52 24.05 -7.83 -5.76
C ASP A 52 24.02 -9.26 -6.32
N ALA A 53 23.71 -9.43 -7.62
CA ALA A 53 23.46 -10.73 -8.21
C ALA A 53 24.75 -11.51 -8.43
N GLY A 54 24.84 -12.67 -7.78
CA GLY A 54 25.95 -13.60 -7.91
C GLY A 54 25.68 -14.69 -8.98
N PRO A 55 26.65 -15.61 -9.18
CA PRO A 55 26.60 -16.62 -10.24
C PRO A 55 25.38 -17.58 -10.20
N ASP A 56 24.76 -17.76 -9.03
CA ASP A 56 23.60 -18.65 -8.82
C ASP A 56 22.24 -17.90 -8.86
N ASP A 57 22.27 -16.60 -9.14
CA ASP A 57 21.11 -15.73 -9.20
C ASP A 57 20.70 -15.43 -10.65
N LEU A 58 19.41 -15.16 -10.84
CA LEU A 58 18.88 -14.56 -12.06
C LEU A 58 18.78 -13.04 -11.86
N ALA A 59 19.64 -12.26 -12.51
CA ALA A 59 19.65 -10.81 -12.29
C ALA A 59 18.56 -10.09 -13.09
N LEU A 60 17.92 -9.08 -12.51
CA LEU A 60 16.83 -8.34 -13.16
C LEU A 60 17.33 -7.11 -13.94
N LEU A 61 17.02 -7.04 -15.24
CA LEU A 61 17.14 -5.82 -16.04
C LEU A 61 15.77 -5.42 -16.62
N ALA A 62 15.06 -4.56 -15.88
CA ALA A 62 13.72 -4.09 -16.28
C ALA A 62 13.72 -2.69 -16.89
N ASP A 63 14.68 -1.83 -16.55
CA ASP A 63 14.72 -0.42 -16.95
C ASP A 63 16.10 -0.05 -17.53
N ARG A 64 16.07 0.74 -18.61
CA ARG A 64 17.25 1.23 -19.35
C ARG A 64 18.21 2.04 -18.46
N ARG A 65 17.73 2.66 -17.38
CA ARG A 65 18.54 3.46 -16.45
C ARG A 65 19.64 2.66 -15.75
N TYR A 66 19.47 1.34 -15.63
CA TYR A 66 20.40 0.46 -14.93
C TYR A 66 21.39 -0.26 -15.84
N ILE A 67 21.47 0.11 -17.13
CA ILE A 67 22.38 -0.54 -18.10
C ILE A 67 23.84 -0.47 -17.65
N ASN A 68 24.26 0.63 -17.04
CA ASN A 68 25.65 0.79 -16.61
C ASN A 68 26.03 -0.20 -15.49
N GLU A 69 25.04 -0.75 -14.76
CA GLU A 69 25.28 -1.78 -13.74
C GLU A 69 25.49 -3.18 -14.35
N LEU A 70 25.32 -3.35 -15.68
CA LEU A 70 25.60 -4.62 -16.36
C LEU A 70 27.09 -4.96 -16.38
N GLU A 71 27.98 -3.96 -16.33
CA GLU A 71 29.42 -4.17 -16.39
C GLU A 71 29.94 -4.86 -15.12
N ASP A 72 29.33 -4.55 -13.97
CA ASP A 72 29.73 -5.06 -12.66
C ASP A 72 28.90 -6.28 -12.20
N CYS A 73 27.97 -6.76 -13.04
CA CYS A 73 27.07 -7.86 -12.70
C CYS A 73 27.79 -9.23 -12.79
N GLU A 74 27.80 -9.98 -11.68
CA GLU A 74 28.45 -11.30 -11.59
C GLU A 74 27.50 -12.48 -11.91
N ALA A 75 26.22 -12.19 -12.17
CA ALA A 75 25.23 -13.23 -12.47
C ALA A 75 25.52 -13.98 -13.77
N ARG A 76 25.05 -15.22 -13.86
CA ARG A 76 25.18 -16.02 -15.09
C ARG A 76 24.09 -15.73 -16.11
N ALA A 77 22.94 -15.24 -15.66
CA ALA A 77 21.80 -14.99 -16.53
C ALA A 77 21.01 -13.74 -16.14
N LEU A 78 20.30 -13.15 -17.11
CA LEU A 78 19.41 -12.00 -16.91
C LEU A 78 17.94 -12.36 -17.13
N LEU A 79 17.05 -11.85 -16.29
CA LEU A 79 15.64 -11.65 -16.63
C LEU A 79 15.49 -10.25 -17.23
N VAL A 80 15.09 -10.18 -18.50
CA VAL A 80 15.14 -8.92 -19.26
C VAL A 80 13.88 -8.68 -20.08
N SER A 81 13.45 -7.42 -20.14
CA SER A 81 12.37 -7.01 -21.05
C SER A 81 12.84 -7.08 -22.51
N ASP A 82 11.98 -7.47 -23.44
CA ASP A 82 12.33 -7.67 -24.86
C ASP A 82 13.00 -6.44 -25.50
N ALA A 83 12.52 -5.24 -25.14
CA ALA A 83 13.09 -3.95 -25.55
C ALA A 83 14.56 -3.72 -25.14
N LEU A 84 15.05 -4.45 -24.13
CA LEU A 84 16.41 -4.36 -23.58
C LEU A 84 17.26 -5.60 -23.93
N SER A 85 16.67 -6.61 -24.56
CA SER A 85 17.32 -7.91 -24.80
C SER A 85 18.53 -7.86 -25.74
N GLY A 86 18.59 -6.87 -26.64
CA GLY A 86 19.68 -6.68 -27.61
C GLY A 86 20.84 -5.81 -27.13
N LEU A 87 20.83 -5.36 -25.88
CA LEU A 87 21.87 -4.48 -25.35
C LEU A 87 23.19 -5.22 -25.13
N PRO A 88 24.33 -4.63 -25.54
CA PRO A 88 25.66 -5.19 -25.29
C PRO A 88 26.01 -5.09 -23.80
N GLY A 89 26.89 -5.97 -23.33
CA GLY A 89 27.33 -6.02 -21.92
C GLY A 89 26.50 -6.96 -21.05
N GLY A 90 27.07 -7.33 -19.90
CA GLY A 90 26.47 -8.25 -18.94
C GLY A 90 26.36 -9.70 -19.42
N PRO A 91 25.60 -10.53 -18.69
CA PRO A 91 25.46 -11.95 -18.97
C PRO A 91 24.85 -12.23 -20.35
N ARG A 92 25.39 -13.26 -21.02
CA ARG A 92 24.95 -13.68 -22.37
C ARG A 92 23.64 -14.45 -22.32
N ASP A 93 23.44 -15.22 -21.27
CA ASP A 93 22.25 -16.03 -21.09
C ASP A 93 21.11 -15.17 -20.54
N ARG A 94 19.93 -15.20 -21.17
CA ARG A 94 18.82 -14.30 -20.87
C ARG A 94 17.48 -14.99 -20.97
N VAL A 95 16.60 -14.74 -20.02
CA VAL A 95 15.15 -14.97 -20.13
C VAL A 95 14.52 -13.67 -20.60
N VAL A 96 14.12 -13.65 -21.87
CA VAL A 96 13.52 -12.48 -22.51
C VAL A 96 12.01 -12.56 -22.39
N VAL A 97 11.42 -11.53 -21.80
CA VAL A 97 9.98 -11.44 -21.53
C VAL A 97 9.43 -10.10 -21.99
N ARG A 98 8.12 -9.99 -22.15
CA ARG A 98 7.47 -8.72 -22.50
C ARG A 98 7.62 -7.68 -21.38
N ASP A 99 7.54 -8.11 -20.13
CA ASP A 99 7.61 -7.26 -18.94
C ASP A 99 8.40 -8.00 -17.84
N ALA A 100 9.62 -7.55 -17.59
CA ALA A 100 10.51 -8.16 -16.60
C ALA A 100 9.99 -8.05 -15.16
N HIS A 101 9.26 -6.99 -14.80
CA HIS A 101 8.68 -6.87 -13.46
C HIS A 101 7.54 -7.86 -13.25
N ARG A 102 6.68 -8.02 -14.25
CA ARG A 102 5.62 -9.04 -14.20
C ARG A 102 6.19 -10.45 -14.12
N ALA A 103 7.19 -10.75 -14.95
CA ALA A 103 7.86 -12.05 -14.94
C ALA A 103 8.54 -12.32 -13.60
N MET A 104 9.22 -11.32 -13.02
CA MET A 104 9.81 -11.41 -11.69
C MET A 104 8.76 -11.77 -10.64
N ALA A 105 7.60 -11.12 -10.64
CA ALA A 105 6.53 -11.43 -9.68
C ALA A 105 6.07 -12.90 -9.77
N ILE A 106 5.94 -13.43 -10.99
CA ILE A 106 5.59 -14.85 -11.22
C ILE A 106 6.68 -15.76 -10.66
N LEU A 107 7.94 -15.53 -11.03
CA LEU A 107 9.06 -16.38 -10.61
C LEU A 107 9.28 -16.33 -9.09
N LEU A 108 9.18 -15.15 -8.47
CA LEU A 108 9.25 -15.00 -7.02
C LEU A 108 8.13 -15.79 -6.31
N SER A 109 6.93 -15.86 -6.89
CA SER A 109 5.83 -16.66 -6.32
C SER A 109 6.11 -18.18 -6.36
N ILE A 110 6.91 -18.65 -7.31
CA ILE A 110 7.31 -20.06 -7.45
C ILE A 110 8.49 -20.37 -6.52
N LEU A 111 9.54 -19.54 -6.57
CA LEU A 111 10.77 -19.69 -5.78
C LEU A 111 10.50 -19.54 -4.28
N HIS A 112 9.60 -18.63 -3.91
CA HIS A 112 9.26 -18.32 -2.52
C HIS A 112 7.85 -18.74 -2.16
N ALA A 113 7.33 -19.80 -2.80
CA ALA A 113 6.05 -20.39 -2.47
C ALA A 113 5.98 -20.65 -0.96
N GLU A 114 4.99 -20.06 -0.30
CA GLU A 114 4.91 -20.17 1.14
C GLU A 114 4.59 -21.60 1.58
N PRO A 115 5.15 -22.05 2.72
CA PRO A 115 4.77 -23.32 3.29
C PRO A 115 3.25 -23.40 3.46
N ARG A 116 2.66 -24.51 2.98
CA ARG A 116 1.25 -24.79 3.26
C ARG A 116 1.11 -25.05 4.76
N SER A 117 0.37 -24.18 5.44
CA SER A 117 -0.05 -24.42 6.82
C SER A 117 -0.89 -25.69 6.78
N ARG A 118 -0.58 -26.64 7.68
CA ARG A 118 -1.43 -27.81 7.84
C ARG A 118 -2.78 -27.32 8.36
N PRO A 119 -3.91 -27.70 7.75
CA PRO A 119 -5.22 -27.41 8.30
C PRO A 119 -5.33 -27.88 9.75
N GLY A 120 -6.09 -27.15 10.56
CA GLY A 120 -6.32 -27.47 11.95
C GLY A 120 -6.24 -26.26 12.87
N VAL A 121 -6.68 -26.48 14.11
CA VAL A 121 -6.65 -25.49 15.19
C VAL A 121 -5.48 -25.86 16.11
N HIS A 122 -4.60 -24.91 16.37
CA HIS A 122 -3.50 -25.11 17.31
C HIS A 122 -4.04 -25.37 18.72
N GLU A 123 -3.38 -26.22 19.51
CA GLU A 123 -3.83 -26.64 20.85
C GLU A 123 -4.00 -25.49 21.84
N THR A 124 -3.30 -24.37 21.62
CA THR A 124 -3.36 -23.16 22.45
C THR A 124 -4.33 -22.10 21.91
N ALA A 125 -4.99 -22.35 20.78
CA ALA A 125 -6.01 -21.45 20.28
C ALA A 125 -7.33 -21.67 21.06
N VAL A 126 -8.04 -20.57 21.34
CA VAL A 126 -9.32 -20.59 22.02
C VAL A 126 -10.41 -20.35 20.97
N VAL A 127 -11.18 -21.39 20.67
CA VAL A 127 -12.30 -21.30 19.72
C VAL A 127 -13.58 -21.57 20.48
N HIS A 128 -14.49 -20.60 20.46
CA HIS A 128 -15.79 -20.74 21.10
C HIS A 128 -16.58 -21.91 20.44
N PRO A 129 -17.33 -22.72 21.21
CA PRO A 129 -18.07 -23.87 20.65
C PRO A 129 -19.09 -23.51 19.56
N GLU A 130 -19.60 -22.28 19.58
CA GLU A 130 -20.55 -21.76 18.59
C GLU A 130 -19.89 -21.07 17.39
N ALA A 131 -18.56 -21.00 17.35
CA ALA A 131 -17.83 -20.53 16.19
C ALA A 131 -17.75 -21.64 15.13
N SER A 132 -17.73 -21.26 13.86
CA SER A 132 -17.56 -22.18 12.74
C SER A 132 -16.21 -21.95 12.05
N VAL A 133 -15.37 -22.98 11.99
CA VAL A 133 -14.07 -22.94 11.31
C VAL A 133 -14.07 -23.95 10.17
N GLY A 134 -13.78 -23.48 8.96
CA GLY A 134 -13.73 -24.33 7.76
C GLY A 134 -12.70 -25.45 7.88
N ALA A 135 -13.01 -26.63 7.35
CA ALA A 135 -12.19 -27.84 7.52
C ALA A 135 -10.73 -27.72 7.04
N THR A 136 -10.48 -26.85 6.06
CA THR A 136 -9.13 -26.60 5.52
C THR A 136 -8.47 -25.33 6.08
N ALA A 137 -9.12 -24.66 7.03
CA ALA A 137 -8.57 -23.47 7.67
C ALA A 137 -7.46 -23.84 8.65
N PHE A 138 -6.57 -22.89 8.91
CA PHE A 138 -5.52 -22.97 9.91
C PHE A 138 -5.75 -21.88 10.96
N VAL A 139 -5.74 -22.26 12.24
CA VAL A 139 -5.81 -21.33 13.37
C VAL A 139 -4.54 -21.48 14.19
N GLY A 140 -3.74 -20.41 14.24
CA GLY A 140 -2.44 -20.36 14.89
C GLY A 140 -2.48 -20.31 16.41
N PRO A 141 -1.32 -20.45 17.08
CA PRO A 141 -1.22 -20.46 18.54
C PRO A 141 -1.72 -19.16 19.16
N GLY A 142 -2.46 -19.26 20.28
CA GLY A 142 -2.97 -18.12 21.04
C GLY A 142 -4.04 -17.30 20.33
N ALA A 143 -4.50 -17.71 19.14
CA ALA A 143 -5.63 -17.05 18.48
C ALA A 143 -6.92 -17.28 19.26
N VAL A 144 -7.79 -16.26 19.28
CA VAL A 144 -9.10 -16.29 19.94
C VAL A 144 -10.18 -16.06 18.89
N ILE A 145 -11.16 -16.97 18.84
CA ILE A 145 -12.32 -16.90 17.96
C ILE A 145 -13.58 -16.97 18.82
N GLU A 146 -14.30 -15.85 18.89
CA GLU A 146 -15.47 -15.68 19.74
C GLU A 146 -16.74 -16.34 19.17
N ALA A 147 -17.81 -16.33 19.97
CA ALA A 147 -19.10 -16.91 19.61
C ALA A 147 -19.63 -16.41 18.26
N HIS A 148 -20.27 -17.29 17.51
CA HIS A 148 -20.88 -17.02 16.20
C HIS A 148 -19.92 -16.49 15.11
N ALA A 149 -18.61 -16.44 15.36
CA ALA A 149 -17.63 -16.09 14.35
C ALA A 149 -17.52 -17.23 13.31
N ALA A 150 -17.30 -16.86 12.05
CA ALA A 150 -17.18 -17.78 10.94
C ALA A 150 -15.87 -17.56 10.18
N VAL A 151 -15.09 -18.63 10.00
CA VAL A 151 -13.83 -18.63 9.25
C VAL A 151 -13.93 -19.57 8.05
N GLY A 152 -13.82 -19.04 6.85
CA GLY A 152 -13.93 -19.78 5.60
C GLY A 152 -12.82 -20.80 5.34
N ALA A 153 -13.03 -21.65 4.34
CA ALA A 153 -12.10 -22.71 3.96
C ALA A 153 -10.76 -22.13 3.44
N GLY A 154 -9.65 -22.78 3.77
CA GLY A 154 -8.31 -22.38 3.36
C GLY A 154 -7.80 -21.08 3.99
N THR A 155 -8.59 -20.44 4.87
CA THR A 155 -8.20 -19.23 5.58
C THR A 155 -7.17 -19.55 6.66
N ARG A 156 -6.19 -18.65 6.81
CA ARG A 156 -5.12 -18.76 7.80
C ARG A 156 -5.25 -17.62 8.80
N VAL A 157 -5.57 -17.97 10.02
CA VAL A 157 -5.59 -17.08 11.18
C VAL A 157 -4.24 -17.23 11.89
N GLY A 158 -3.44 -16.17 11.89
CA GLY A 158 -2.11 -16.14 12.49
C GLY A 158 -2.13 -16.22 14.01
N ALA A 159 -0.94 -16.31 14.61
CA ALA A 159 -0.80 -16.37 16.06
C ALA A 159 -1.39 -15.11 16.73
N ASN A 160 -2.04 -15.29 17.89
CA ASN A 160 -2.60 -14.23 18.71
C ASN A 160 -3.59 -13.29 17.98
N CYS A 161 -4.21 -13.74 16.88
CA CYS A 161 -5.30 -12.98 16.27
C CYS A 161 -6.53 -13.04 17.18
N PHE A 162 -7.33 -11.98 17.18
CA PHE A 162 -8.62 -11.94 17.87
C PHE A 162 -9.73 -11.71 16.84
N LEU A 163 -10.69 -12.64 16.77
CA LEU A 163 -11.91 -12.52 15.97
C LEU A 163 -13.10 -12.40 16.92
N GLY A 164 -13.68 -11.20 16.99
CA GLY A 164 -14.81 -10.89 17.85
C GLY A 164 -16.11 -11.60 17.46
N GLU A 165 -17.12 -11.44 18.30
CA GLU A 165 -18.41 -12.11 18.17
C GLU A 165 -19.06 -11.84 16.80
N GLY A 166 -19.56 -12.88 16.15
CA GLY A 166 -20.28 -12.77 14.87
C GLY A 166 -19.42 -12.29 13.68
N VAL A 167 -18.09 -12.17 13.85
CA VAL A 167 -17.17 -11.83 12.74
C VAL A 167 -17.27 -12.86 11.64
N ARG A 168 -17.31 -12.41 10.38
CA ARG A 168 -17.29 -13.30 9.21
C ARG A 168 -16.01 -13.08 8.43
N VAL A 169 -15.22 -14.13 8.23
CA VAL A 169 -14.04 -14.14 7.38
C VAL A 169 -14.27 -15.14 6.26
N GLY A 170 -14.15 -14.69 5.01
CA GLY A 170 -14.30 -15.53 3.82
C GLY A 170 -13.21 -16.59 3.66
N SER A 171 -13.16 -17.19 2.48
CA SER A 171 -12.25 -18.30 2.15
C SER A 171 -10.92 -17.81 1.60
N GLY A 172 -9.85 -18.55 1.88
CA GLY A 172 -8.50 -18.26 1.39
C GLY A 172 -7.91 -16.96 1.92
N CYS A 173 -8.44 -16.42 3.03
CA CYS A 173 -7.92 -15.22 3.66
C CYS A 173 -6.64 -15.52 4.43
N ARG A 174 -5.87 -14.46 4.70
CA ARG A 174 -4.65 -14.54 5.48
C ARG A 174 -4.57 -13.40 6.47
N LEU A 175 -4.71 -13.74 7.74
CA LEU A 175 -4.50 -12.81 8.84
C LEU A 175 -3.13 -13.12 9.45
N PHE A 176 -2.21 -12.18 9.37
CA PHE A 176 -0.91 -12.28 10.02
C PHE A 176 -1.04 -12.13 11.55
N PRO A 177 0.01 -12.41 12.33
CA PRO A 177 -0.08 -12.39 13.78
C PRO A 177 -0.58 -11.06 14.37
N ASN A 178 -1.27 -11.14 15.51
CA ASN A 178 -1.79 -9.98 16.26
C ASN A 178 -2.78 -9.11 15.47
N VAL A 179 -3.50 -9.67 14.49
CA VAL A 179 -4.63 -8.97 13.84
C VAL A 179 -5.86 -9.02 14.75
N THR A 180 -6.52 -7.88 14.92
CA THR A 180 -7.76 -7.77 15.73
C THR A 180 -8.94 -7.39 14.84
N VAL A 181 -9.98 -8.22 14.83
CA VAL A 181 -11.23 -7.97 14.10
C VAL A 181 -12.37 -7.88 15.11
N TYR A 182 -13.00 -6.71 15.19
CA TYR A 182 -14.07 -6.43 16.16
C TYR A 182 -15.41 -7.02 15.72
N SER A 183 -16.27 -7.31 16.70
CA SER A 183 -17.57 -8.00 16.55
C SER A 183 -18.45 -7.41 15.44
N GLY A 184 -19.07 -8.23 14.60
CA GLY A 184 -19.93 -7.75 13.51
C GLY A 184 -19.18 -7.16 12.29
N SER A 185 -17.85 -7.30 12.22
CA SER A 185 -17.09 -7.00 10.99
C SER A 185 -17.14 -8.17 10.01
N THR A 186 -17.11 -7.87 8.71
CA THR A 186 -17.10 -8.87 7.64
C THR A 186 -15.90 -8.67 6.73
N LEU A 187 -15.14 -9.73 6.50
CA LEU A 187 -14.07 -9.83 5.52
C LEU A 187 -14.49 -10.83 4.44
N GLY A 188 -14.39 -10.42 3.18
CA GLY A 188 -14.65 -11.27 2.01
C GLY A 188 -13.59 -12.36 1.82
N ASP A 189 -13.47 -12.86 0.60
CA ASP A 189 -12.52 -13.92 0.23
C ASP A 189 -11.15 -13.36 -0.17
N ARG A 190 -10.10 -14.15 0.08
CA ARG A 190 -8.70 -13.83 -0.31
C ARG A 190 -8.22 -12.47 0.23
N VAL A 191 -8.77 -12.05 1.36
CA VAL A 191 -8.32 -10.84 2.07
C VAL A 191 -7.00 -11.13 2.78
N ILE A 192 -6.03 -10.23 2.65
CA ILE A 192 -4.75 -10.28 3.35
C ILE A 192 -4.71 -9.15 4.36
N VAL A 193 -4.43 -9.45 5.63
CA VAL A 193 -4.31 -8.47 6.70
C VAL A 193 -2.99 -8.68 7.43
N HIS A 194 -2.10 -7.71 7.33
CA HIS A 194 -0.77 -7.73 7.94
C HIS A 194 -0.81 -7.45 9.44
N ALA A 195 0.30 -7.77 10.11
CA ALA A 195 0.37 -7.83 11.56
C ALA A 195 -0.02 -6.51 12.25
N GLY A 196 -0.71 -6.64 13.38
CA GLY A 196 -1.11 -5.51 14.24
C GLY A 196 -2.24 -4.63 13.70
N ALA A 197 -2.81 -4.94 12.53
CA ALA A 197 -3.96 -4.20 12.02
C ALA A 197 -5.22 -4.46 12.85
N CYS A 198 -6.02 -3.40 13.05
CA CYS A 198 -7.28 -3.41 13.77
C CYS A 198 -8.44 -3.05 12.84
N ILE A 199 -9.45 -3.93 12.77
CA ILE A 199 -10.59 -3.80 11.86
C ILE A 199 -11.88 -3.71 12.66
N GLY A 200 -12.69 -2.70 12.37
CA GLY A 200 -13.99 -2.47 12.98
C GLY A 200 -13.93 -1.84 14.37
N VAL A 201 -12.82 -1.15 14.70
CA VAL A 201 -12.69 -0.39 15.95
C VAL A 201 -13.72 0.74 16.02
N ASP A 202 -14.02 1.21 17.22
CA ASP A 202 -14.85 2.39 17.43
C ASP A 202 -14.20 3.63 16.80
N GLY A 203 -14.94 4.34 15.96
CA GLY A 203 -14.52 5.64 15.44
C GLY A 203 -14.52 6.77 16.47
N PHE A 204 -13.94 7.90 16.06
CA PHE A 204 -13.80 9.13 16.85
C PHE A 204 -15.13 9.93 16.96
N GLY A 205 -16.14 9.35 17.61
CA GLY A 205 -17.44 9.99 17.83
C GLY A 205 -17.64 10.44 19.27
N TYR A 206 -17.71 11.76 19.48
CA TYR A 206 -17.98 12.40 20.78
C TYR A 206 -18.94 13.58 20.60
N VAL A 207 -19.82 13.81 21.58
CA VAL A 207 -20.63 15.03 21.70
C VAL A 207 -20.17 15.84 22.90
N LEU A 208 -20.32 17.16 22.84
CA LEU A 208 -20.03 18.04 23.97
C LEU A 208 -21.32 18.25 24.77
N GLU A 209 -21.34 17.80 26.01
CA GLU A 209 -22.46 17.92 26.94
C GLU A 209 -21.93 18.52 28.24
N ASP A 210 -22.44 19.68 28.65
CA ASP A 210 -22.00 20.42 29.85
C ASP A 210 -20.48 20.62 29.99
N GLY A 211 -19.77 20.73 28.87
CA GLY A 211 -18.31 20.89 28.83
C GLY A 211 -17.51 19.59 28.83
N GLU A 212 -18.19 18.43 28.89
CA GLU A 212 -17.58 17.11 28.85
C GLU A 212 -17.76 16.43 27.48
N HIS A 213 -16.79 15.63 27.08
CA HIS A 213 -16.86 14.82 25.86
C HIS A 213 -17.50 13.46 26.16
N VAL A 214 -18.77 13.31 25.77
CA VAL A 214 -19.52 12.07 25.94
C VAL A 214 -19.35 11.18 24.71
N LYS A 215 -18.93 9.93 24.92
CA LYS A 215 -18.70 8.95 23.84
C LYS A 215 -20.01 8.61 23.14
N VAL A 216 -20.01 8.71 21.81
CA VAL A 216 -21.12 8.21 20.98
C VAL A 216 -20.84 6.74 20.65
N PRO A 217 -21.72 5.80 21.04
CA PRO A 217 -21.60 4.39 20.67
C PRO A 217 -21.54 4.22 19.14
N GLN A 218 -20.59 3.41 18.67
CA GLN A 218 -20.45 3.11 17.24
C GLN A 218 -21.05 1.72 16.98
N VAL A 219 -22.24 1.68 16.39
CA VAL A 219 -23.05 0.46 16.22
C VAL A 219 -23.10 -0.03 14.78
N GLY A 220 -22.44 0.68 13.87
CA GLY A 220 -22.40 0.34 12.46
C GLY A 220 -21.44 -0.81 12.13
N GLU A 221 -21.42 -1.16 10.85
CA GLU A 221 -20.64 -2.29 10.33
C GLU A 221 -19.27 -1.86 9.80
N CYS A 222 -18.36 -2.82 9.69
CA CYS A 222 -17.11 -2.71 8.94
C CYS A 222 -17.06 -3.84 7.91
N VAL A 223 -17.01 -3.49 6.62
CA VAL A 223 -17.08 -4.44 5.51
C VAL A 223 -15.84 -4.32 4.63
N ILE A 224 -15.06 -5.39 4.57
CA ILE A 224 -13.89 -5.54 3.72
C ILE A 224 -14.23 -6.54 2.62
N GLU A 225 -14.14 -6.12 1.36
CA GLU A 225 -14.47 -6.98 0.22
C GLU A 225 -13.33 -7.90 -0.20
N ASN A 226 -13.61 -8.71 -1.22
CA ASN A 226 -12.68 -9.71 -1.75
C ASN A 226 -11.37 -9.08 -2.23
N ASP A 227 -10.28 -9.84 -2.14
CA ASP A 227 -8.96 -9.49 -2.69
C ASP A 227 -8.37 -8.18 -2.13
N VAL A 228 -8.90 -7.67 -1.03
CA VAL A 228 -8.36 -6.49 -0.32
C VAL A 228 -7.09 -6.89 0.42
N GLU A 229 -6.09 -6.00 0.41
CA GLU A 229 -4.89 -6.14 1.24
C GLU A 229 -4.76 -4.95 2.18
N ILE A 230 -4.52 -5.24 3.46
CA ILE A 230 -4.40 -4.26 4.53
C ILE A 230 -3.02 -4.40 5.16
N GLY A 231 -2.22 -3.34 5.07
CA GLY A 231 -0.86 -3.25 5.61
C GLY A 231 -0.80 -3.32 7.14
N ALA A 232 0.42 -3.43 7.65
CA ALA A 232 0.67 -3.57 9.08
C ALA A 232 0.21 -2.33 9.85
N ASN A 233 -0.33 -2.55 11.05
CA ASN A 233 -0.77 -1.50 11.98
C ASN A 233 -1.77 -0.49 11.37
N CYS A 234 -2.57 -0.90 10.39
CA CYS A 234 -3.69 -0.09 9.92
C CYS A 234 -4.82 -0.09 10.97
N ALA A 235 -5.58 1.01 11.03
CA ALA A 235 -6.78 1.12 11.85
C ALA A 235 -7.97 1.47 10.96
N ILE A 236 -8.96 0.58 10.91
CA ILE A 236 -10.19 0.77 10.14
C ILE A 236 -11.37 0.82 11.10
N ASP A 237 -11.97 1.98 11.24
CA ASP A 237 -13.11 2.18 12.12
C ASP A 237 -14.38 1.57 11.51
N ARG A 238 -15.29 1.10 12.35
CA ARG A 238 -16.67 0.78 11.94
C ARG A 238 -17.46 2.04 11.63
N GLY A 239 -18.60 1.87 10.96
CA GLY A 239 -19.56 2.97 10.83
C GLY A 239 -20.14 3.36 12.20
N SER A 240 -20.52 4.63 12.35
CA SER A 240 -21.27 5.07 13.53
C SER A 240 -22.64 4.41 13.62
N ILE A 241 -23.43 4.53 12.54
CA ILE A 241 -24.74 3.87 12.35
C ILE A 241 -24.73 3.07 11.04
N GLY A 242 -24.15 3.64 9.98
CA GLY A 242 -24.01 2.99 8.67
C GLY A 242 -22.84 2.00 8.63
N LYS A 243 -22.15 1.93 7.49
CA LYS A 243 -20.98 1.05 7.34
C LYS A 243 -19.75 1.79 6.86
N THR A 244 -18.60 1.37 7.35
CA THR A 244 -17.31 1.58 6.66
C THR A 244 -17.15 0.44 5.65
N ARG A 245 -16.75 0.75 4.41
CA ARG A 245 -16.61 -0.25 3.35
C ARG A 245 -15.33 -0.04 2.54
N ILE A 246 -14.56 -1.10 2.38
CA ILE A 246 -13.38 -1.14 1.49
C ILE A 246 -13.68 -2.06 0.31
N GLY A 247 -13.72 -1.47 -0.90
CA GLY A 247 -14.09 -2.17 -2.13
C GLY A 247 -13.04 -3.16 -2.62
N ALA A 248 -13.50 -4.14 -3.41
CA ALA A 248 -12.69 -5.29 -3.83
C ALA A 248 -11.38 -4.92 -4.54
N GLY A 249 -10.32 -5.66 -4.24
CA GLY A 249 -9.00 -5.48 -4.84
C GLY A 249 -8.24 -4.22 -4.40
N THR A 250 -8.79 -3.42 -3.48
CA THR A 250 -8.11 -2.24 -2.92
C THR A 250 -6.92 -2.64 -2.05
N LYS A 251 -5.82 -1.88 -2.12
CA LYS A 251 -4.58 -2.12 -1.38
C LYS A 251 -4.30 -0.95 -0.45
N LEU A 252 -4.26 -1.22 0.85
CA LEU A 252 -3.85 -0.28 1.88
C LEU A 252 -2.44 -0.66 2.33
N ASP A 253 -1.51 0.26 2.22
CA ASP A 253 -0.15 0.10 2.75
C ASP A 253 -0.14 0.33 4.28
N ASN A 254 1.02 0.25 4.89
CA ASN A 254 1.19 0.28 6.35
C ASN A 254 0.73 1.60 6.98
N LEU A 255 0.25 1.51 8.23
CA LEU A 255 -0.12 2.66 9.06
C LEU A 255 -1.21 3.56 8.45
N VAL A 256 -2.06 3.02 7.57
CA VAL A 256 -3.21 3.75 7.03
C VAL A 256 -4.32 3.81 8.09
N HIS A 257 -4.95 4.98 8.21
CA HIS A 257 -6.13 5.17 9.04
C HIS A 257 -7.37 5.47 8.20
N ILE A 258 -8.41 4.65 8.38
CA ILE A 258 -9.72 4.80 7.77
C ILE A 258 -10.74 5.08 8.87
N ALA A 259 -11.27 6.31 8.90
CA ALA A 259 -12.26 6.70 9.88
C ALA A 259 -13.66 6.12 9.60
N HIS A 260 -14.57 6.33 10.55
CA HIS A 260 -15.94 5.82 10.48
C HIS A 260 -16.69 6.26 9.21
N ASN A 261 -17.52 5.36 8.68
CA ASN A 261 -18.39 5.58 7.51
C ASN A 261 -17.67 5.90 6.19
N VAL A 262 -16.36 5.74 6.12
CA VAL A 262 -15.63 5.88 4.87
C VAL A 262 -16.04 4.76 3.91
N VAL A 263 -16.24 5.14 2.64
CA VAL A 263 -16.55 4.17 1.56
C VAL A 263 -15.49 4.32 0.49
N ILE A 264 -14.67 3.29 0.31
CA ILE A 264 -13.65 3.21 -0.74
C ILE A 264 -14.15 2.28 -1.84
N GLY A 265 -14.09 2.73 -3.09
CA GLY A 265 -14.35 1.93 -4.27
C GLY A 265 -13.35 0.79 -4.46
N PRO A 266 -13.55 -0.04 -5.51
CA PRO A 266 -12.63 -1.13 -5.82
C PRO A 266 -11.32 -0.63 -6.41
N ARG A 267 -10.29 -1.48 -6.36
CA ARG A 267 -8.99 -1.28 -7.03
C ARG A 267 -8.26 0.03 -6.69
N CYS A 268 -8.48 0.58 -5.50
CA CYS A 268 -7.76 1.77 -5.04
C CYS A 268 -6.38 1.40 -4.50
N MET A 269 -5.44 2.35 -4.61
CA MET A 269 -4.10 2.24 -4.02
C MET A 269 -3.94 3.33 -2.96
N VAL A 270 -3.83 2.93 -1.69
CA VAL A 270 -3.69 3.84 -0.55
C VAL A 270 -2.32 3.61 0.09
N VAL A 271 -1.40 4.54 -0.15
CA VAL A 271 0.01 4.42 0.25
C VAL A 271 0.18 4.72 1.74
N ALA A 272 1.32 4.34 2.32
CA ALA A 272 1.56 4.36 3.76
C ALA A 272 1.21 5.71 4.41
N GLN A 273 0.69 5.62 5.63
CA GLN A 273 0.36 6.76 6.50
C GLN A 273 -0.70 7.72 5.94
N VAL A 274 -1.48 7.31 4.94
CA VAL A 274 -2.66 8.06 4.53
C VAL A 274 -3.71 8.04 5.64
N GLY A 275 -4.32 9.20 5.90
CA GLY A 275 -5.44 9.36 6.83
C GLY A 275 -6.69 9.84 6.11
N ILE A 276 -7.80 9.12 6.25
CA ILE A 276 -9.09 9.47 5.64
C ILE A 276 -10.11 9.70 6.75
N ALA A 277 -10.55 10.94 6.91
CA ALA A 277 -11.56 11.29 7.91
C ALA A 277 -12.98 10.86 7.51
N GLY A 278 -13.86 10.86 8.51
CA GLY A 278 -15.14 10.14 8.46
C GLY A 278 -16.07 10.57 7.34
N SER A 279 -16.92 9.64 6.91
CA SER A 279 -17.96 9.84 5.88
C SER A 279 -17.47 10.24 4.48
N THR A 280 -16.16 10.21 4.22
CA THR A 280 -15.59 10.45 2.89
C THR A 280 -15.85 9.27 1.95
N ARG A 281 -16.20 9.58 0.70
CA ARG A 281 -16.48 8.61 -0.38
C ARG A 281 -15.41 8.70 -1.45
N ILE A 282 -14.75 7.58 -1.72
CA ILE A 282 -13.66 7.47 -2.68
C ILE A 282 -14.11 6.56 -3.82
N GLY A 283 -14.01 7.05 -5.05
CA GLY A 283 -14.35 6.31 -6.26
C GLY A 283 -13.40 5.15 -6.56
N GLU A 284 -13.69 4.39 -7.61
CA GLU A 284 -12.83 3.30 -8.07
C GLU A 284 -11.46 3.80 -8.54
N GLY A 285 -10.41 3.00 -8.34
CA GLY A 285 -9.12 3.21 -9.00
C GLY A 285 -8.37 4.46 -8.55
N VAL A 286 -8.75 5.04 -7.42
CA VAL A 286 -8.10 6.22 -6.85
C VAL A 286 -6.74 5.84 -6.29
N LEU A 287 -5.75 6.72 -6.51
CA LEU A 287 -4.43 6.63 -5.91
C LEU A 287 -4.27 7.74 -4.86
N LEU A 288 -4.02 7.34 -3.60
CA LEU A 288 -3.68 8.24 -2.51
C LEU A 288 -2.18 8.08 -2.19
N GLY A 289 -1.39 9.10 -2.50
CA GLY A 289 0.05 9.13 -2.24
C GLY A 289 0.36 9.14 -0.75
N GLY A 290 1.58 8.71 -0.40
CA GLY A 290 1.98 8.51 1.00
C GLY A 290 1.77 9.77 1.84
N GLN A 291 1.27 9.59 3.07
CA GLN A 291 0.96 10.67 4.01
C GLN A 291 -0.07 11.70 3.52
N ALA A 292 -0.85 11.42 2.47
CA ALA A 292 -1.98 12.29 2.13
C ALA A 292 -3.04 12.27 3.24
N GLY A 293 -3.61 13.45 3.52
CA GLY A 293 -4.66 13.63 4.52
C GLY A 293 -5.94 14.15 3.88
N LEU A 294 -7.06 13.48 4.11
CA LEU A 294 -8.37 13.88 3.60
C LEU A 294 -9.27 14.28 4.77
N VAL A 295 -9.90 15.46 4.69
CA VAL A 295 -10.94 15.84 5.66
C VAL A 295 -12.22 15.02 5.45
N GLY A 296 -13.17 15.14 6.39
CA GLY A 296 -14.39 14.34 6.37
C GLY A 296 -15.39 14.81 5.32
N HIS A 297 -16.35 13.94 5.00
CA HIS A 297 -17.49 14.22 4.12
C HIS A 297 -17.15 14.60 2.67
N LEU A 298 -15.95 14.24 2.19
CA LEU A 298 -15.55 14.52 0.82
C LEU A 298 -16.08 13.49 -0.19
N ARG A 299 -16.14 13.90 -1.46
CA ARG A 299 -16.28 13.03 -2.61
C ARG A 299 -15.02 13.10 -3.47
N ILE A 300 -14.34 11.97 -3.60
CA ILE A 300 -13.17 11.80 -4.46
C ILE A 300 -13.59 10.98 -5.67
N GLY A 301 -13.56 11.59 -6.85
CA GLY A 301 -13.98 10.96 -8.10
C GLY A 301 -13.12 9.77 -8.50
N ALA A 302 -13.66 8.88 -9.35
CA ALA A 302 -12.94 7.70 -9.82
C ALA A 302 -11.65 8.07 -10.56
N GLY A 303 -10.60 7.26 -10.42
CA GLY A 303 -9.31 7.47 -11.08
C GLY A 303 -8.54 8.72 -10.64
N ALA A 304 -9.02 9.45 -9.63
CA ALA A 304 -8.32 10.62 -9.11
C ALA A 304 -6.96 10.24 -8.50
N ARG A 305 -6.01 11.18 -8.57
CA ARG A 305 -4.63 11.00 -8.07
C ARG A 305 -4.31 12.09 -7.06
N ILE A 306 -4.10 11.68 -5.82
CA ILE A 306 -3.71 12.58 -4.73
C ILE A 306 -2.21 12.42 -4.50
N GLY A 307 -1.45 13.49 -4.68
CA GLY A 307 -0.01 13.49 -4.46
C GLY A 307 0.36 13.18 -3.00
N ALA A 308 1.59 12.71 -2.79
CA ALA A 308 2.12 12.49 -1.44
C ALA A 308 2.05 13.77 -0.60
N GLN A 309 1.74 13.62 0.69
CA GLN A 309 1.62 14.71 1.67
C GLN A 309 0.56 15.78 1.36
N ALA A 310 -0.31 15.56 0.37
CA ALA A 310 -1.37 16.51 0.05
C ALA A 310 -2.45 16.55 1.15
N GLY A 311 -2.87 17.76 1.53
CA GLY A 311 -4.05 17.99 2.36
C GLY A 311 -5.27 18.30 1.50
N VAL A 312 -6.22 17.36 1.43
CA VAL A 312 -7.44 17.49 0.63
C VAL A 312 -8.56 18.02 1.52
N ILE A 313 -9.04 19.23 1.22
CA ILE A 313 -10.05 19.95 2.01
C ILE A 313 -11.38 20.17 1.26
N SER A 314 -11.47 19.69 0.03
CA SER A 314 -12.65 19.81 -0.83
C SER A 314 -12.77 18.61 -1.74
N ASP A 315 -13.95 18.42 -2.34
CA ASP A 315 -14.19 17.38 -3.34
C ASP A 315 -13.15 17.45 -4.48
N VAL A 316 -12.81 16.28 -5.02
CA VAL A 316 -11.87 16.10 -6.13
C VAL A 316 -12.61 15.43 -7.28
N ALA A 317 -12.54 16.01 -8.47
CA ALA A 317 -13.25 15.51 -9.64
C ALA A 317 -12.68 14.18 -10.15
N GLU A 318 -13.46 13.48 -10.98
CA GLU A 318 -13.03 12.25 -11.64
C GLU A 318 -11.78 12.48 -12.50
N GLY A 319 -10.82 11.57 -12.40
CA GLY A 319 -9.54 11.62 -13.11
C GLY A 319 -8.63 12.79 -12.73
N GLN A 320 -9.06 13.65 -11.80
CA GLN A 320 -8.30 14.83 -11.43
C GLN A 320 -7.05 14.45 -10.63
N GLU A 321 -5.96 15.12 -10.94
CA GLU A 321 -4.72 15.05 -10.16
C GLU A 321 -4.57 16.32 -9.32
N VAL A 322 -4.38 16.15 -8.01
CA VAL A 322 -4.15 17.24 -7.06
C VAL A 322 -2.93 16.96 -6.20
N SER A 323 -2.17 18.00 -5.87
CA SER A 323 -0.96 17.89 -5.06
C SER A 323 -0.66 19.20 -4.31
N GLY A 324 0.20 19.12 -3.29
CA GLY A 324 0.68 20.25 -2.50
C GLY A 324 1.69 19.78 -1.43
N TYR A 325 2.72 20.56 -1.09
CA TYR A 325 3.91 20.10 -0.35
C TYR A 325 4.74 19.06 -1.13
N PRO A 326 5.86 19.48 -1.73
CA PRO A 326 7.06 18.68 -1.54
C PRO A 326 8.20 19.50 -0.94
N ALA A 327 9.23 18.80 -0.45
CA ALA A 327 10.46 19.43 -0.01
C ALA A 327 11.06 20.32 -1.09
N ARG A 328 11.54 21.49 -0.69
CA ARG A 328 12.22 22.47 -1.54
C ARG A 328 13.49 22.90 -0.84
N ASP A 329 14.43 23.48 -1.60
CA ASP A 329 15.57 24.18 -0.99
C ASP A 329 15.09 25.14 0.12
N HIS A 330 15.74 25.07 1.28
CA HIS A 330 15.27 25.71 2.51
C HIS A 330 15.14 27.23 2.34
N ARG A 331 16.13 27.88 1.71
CA ARG A 331 16.11 29.33 1.50
C ARG A 331 15.02 29.74 0.52
N THR A 332 14.81 28.93 -0.52
CA THR A 332 13.75 29.14 -1.51
C THR A 332 12.37 29.03 -0.87
N TYR A 333 12.17 28.02 -0.02
CA TYR A 333 10.92 27.84 0.72
C TYR A 333 10.60 29.03 1.64
N LEU A 334 11.54 29.46 2.47
CA LEU A 334 11.32 30.59 3.39
C LEU A 334 10.99 31.90 2.65
N LYS A 335 11.66 32.15 1.52
CA LYS A 335 11.36 33.32 0.67
C LYS A 335 9.95 33.26 0.07
N ALA A 336 9.53 32.09 -0.39
CA ALA A 336 8.17 31.88 -0.90
C ALA A 336 7.12 32.10 0.21
N MET A 337 7.34 31.52 1.39
CA MET A 337 6.44 31.70 2.55
C MET A 337 6.33 33.15 3.00
N ALA A 338 7.46 33.87 3.10
CA ALA A 338 7.44 35.29 3.42
C ALA A 338 6.66 36.13 2.37
N SER A 339 6.72 35.72 1.11
CA SER A 339 5.98 36.37 0.02
C SER A 339 4.48 36.09 0.12
N LEU A 340 4.10 34.86 0.46
CA LEU A 340 2.70 34.47 0.69
C LEU A 340 2.07 35.29 1.82
N MET A 341 2.79 35.48 2.93
CA MET A 341 2.31 36.32 4.05
C MET A 341 2.11 37.79 3.66
N ARG A 342 2.81 38.28 2.64
CA ARG A 342 2.66 39.65 2.11
C ARG A 342 1.54 39.76 1.06
N LEU A 343 1.02 38.64 0.56
CA LEU A 343 0.05 38.61 -0.53
C LEU A 343 -1.19 39.48 -0.27
N PRO A 344 -1.82 39.49 0.93
CA PRO A 344 -2.97 40.36 1.19
C PRO A 344 -2.65 41.86 1.06
N ARG A 345 -1.43 42.27 1.43
CA ARG A 345 -0.97 43.66 1.26
C ARG A 345 -0.71 43.98 -0.21
N ILE A 346 -0.14 43.03 -0.96
CA ILE A 346 0.13 43.17 -2.39
C ILE A 346 -1.20 43.31 -3.16
N LEU A 347 -2.18 42.44 -2.91
CA LEU A 347 -3.51 42.50 -3.54
C LEU A 347 -4.22 43.83 -3.27
N ARG A 348 -4.18 44.33 -2.02
CA ARG A 348 -4.73 45.67 -1.69
C ARG A 348 -4.05 46.79 -2.46
N ARG A 349 -2.72 46.72 -2.64
CA ARG A 349 -1.96 47.73 -3.40
C ARG A 349 -2.28 47.64 -4.89
N LEU A 350 -2.42 46.44 -5.44
CA LEU A 350 -2.78 46.21 -6.83
C LEU A 350 -4.17 46.80 -7.14
N GLY A 351 -5.19 46.50 -6.34
CA GLY A 351 -6.52 47.08 -6.52
C GLY A 351 -6.59 48.60 -6.30
N ARG A 352 -5.63 49.21 -5.59
CA ARG A 352 -5.50 50.69 -5.54
C ARG A 352 -4.89 51.24 -6.83
N LEU A 353 -3.94 50.54 -7.44
CA LEU A 353 -3.31 50.93 -8.71
C LEU A 353 -4.28 50.80 -9.88
N GLU A 354 -5.01 49.68 -9.96
CA GLU A 354 -6.04 49.45 -10.99
C GLU A 354 -7.09 50.57 -10.99
N ARG A 355 -7.63 50.93 -9.81
CA ARG A 355 -8.59 52.04 -9.68
C ARG A 355 -8.02 53.41 -10.12
N ARG A 356 -6.73 53.64 -9.90
CA ARG A 356 -6.07 54.89 -10.35
C ARG A 356 -5.93 54.94 -11.86
N LEU A 357 -5.52 53.82 -12.47
CA LEU A 357 -5.39 53.69 -13.92
C LEU A 357 -6.75 53.84 -14.62
N SER A 358 -7.80 53.17 -14.12
CA SER A 358 -9.15 53.32 -14.70
C SER A 358 -9.66 54.76 -14.68
N ARG A 359 -9.37 55.52 -13.60
CA ARG A 359 -9.74 56.94 -13.49
C ARG A 359 -8.93 57.86 -14.41
N GLN A 360 -7.70 57.48 -14.75
CA GLN A 360 -6.88 58.23 -15.71
C GLN A 360 -7.34 57.95 -17.14
N SER A 361 -7.62 56.69 -17.48
CA SER A 361 -8.15 56.30 -18.80
C SER A 361 -9.56 56.84 -19.09
N SER A 362 -10.40 57.06 -18.07
CA SER A 362 -11.69 57.72 -18.24
C SER A 362 -11.58 59.23 -18.44
N ARG A 363 -10.54 59.88 -17.87
CA ARG A 363 -10.28 61.30 -18.07
C ARG A 363 -9.75 61.60 -19.48
N THR A 364 -8.81 60.80 -19.98
CA THR A 364 -8.29 60.96 -21.35
C THR A 364 -9.29 60.64 -22.46
N ARG A 365 -10.42 59.98 -22.16
CA ARG A 365 -11.52 59.78 -23.13
C ARG A 365 -12.60 60.87 -23.09
N GLY A 366 -12.66 61.69 -22.04
CA GLY A 366 -13.64 62.76 -21.90
C GLY A 366 -13.16 64.12 -22.42
N ASP A 367 -11.86 64.29 -22.65
CA ASP A 367 -11.26 65.55 -23.14
C ASP A 367 -11.09 65.57 -24.68
N GLY A 368 -11.83 64.71 -25.41
CA GLY A 368 -11.73 64.52 -26.86
C GLY A 368 -13.05 64.59 -27.64
N GLU A 369 -14.15 65.00 -27.00
CA GLU A 369 -15.37 65.53 -27.64
C GLU A 369 -15.43 67.04 -27.37
#